data_AF-A0A8C2MYI3-F1
#
_entry.id   AF-A0A8C2MYI3-F1
#
_cell.length_a   1.000
_cell.length_b   1.000
_cell.length_c   1.000
_cell.angle_alpha   90.00
_cell.angle_beta   90.00
_cell.angle_gamma   90.00
#
_symmetry.space_group_name_H-M   'P 1'
#
loop_
_entity.id
_entity.type
_entity.pdbx_description
1 polymer ?
#
loop_
_entity_poly.entity_id
_entity_poly.type
_entity_poly.pdbx_seq_one_letter_code
_entity_poly.pdbx_strand_id
1 'polypeptide(L)'
;IPFPSRMSTEQEDTENNPFKPIFLHFKRLKVSISTAIKKPFPFLEFLRDNELITNKMYDDLQDSCTNLVPLQKVVYRALEELEKRLDMVVLGLLFSDENMKAYPDLELILKSFGNG
;
A
#
# COMPACT_ATOMS: atom_id res chain seq x y z
N ILE A 1 6.51 -44.92 34.23
CA ILE A 1 5.89 -44.09 33.17
C ILE A 1 6.37 -42.66 33.35
N PRO A 2 7.11 -42.08 32.38
CA PRO A 2 7.25 -40.64 32.29
C PRO A 2 6.84 -40.08 30.91
N PHE A 3 5.97 -39.09 31.00
CA PHE A 3 5.65 -37.96 30.11
C PHE A 3 5.30 -38.15 28.62
N PRO A 4 4.23 -37.48 28.15
CA PRO A 4 3.87 -37.42 26.74
C PRO A 4 4.85 -36.49 26.00
N SER A 5 5.32 -36.93 24.83
CA SER A 5 6.00 -36.06 23.88
C SER A 5 5.05 -34.95 23.46
N ARG A 6 5.27 -33.75 24.04
CA ARG A 6 4.90 -32.49 23.40
C ARG A 6 5.67 -32.42 22.08
N MET A 7 5.01 -32.78 20.97
CA MET A 7 5.38 -32.23 19.67
C MET A 7 4.52 -31.00 19.43
N SER A 8 5.09 -29.88 19.84
CA SER A 8 4.79 -28.58 19.26
C SER A 8 5.09 -28.66 17.77
N THR A 9 4.07 -28.46 16.96
CA THR A 9 4.20 -27.61 15.78
C THR A 9 2.83 -27.00 15.61
N GLU A 10 2.70 -25.79 16.12
CA GLU A 10 1.64 -24.87 15.76
C GLU A 10 1.73 -24.70 14.24
N GLN A 11 1.01 -25.55 13.50
CA GLN A 11 0.47 -25.14 12.22
C GLN A 11 -0.66 -24.18 12.58
N GLU A 12 -0.28 -22.96 12.96
CA GLU A 12 -1.22 -21.89 13.18
C GLU A 12 -1.80 -21.55 11.80
N ASP A 13 -3.07 -21.90 11.62
CA ASP A 13 -3.90 -21.75 10.44
C ASP A 13 -3.76 -20.37 9.79
N THR A 14 -2.73 -20.19 8.97
CA THR A 14 -2.50 -18.95 8.19
C THR A 14 -3.46 -18.88 6.99
N GLU A 15 -4.41 -19.80 6.89
CA GLU A 15 -5.45 -19.84 5.88
C GLU A 15 -6.64 -18.94 6.23
N ASN A 16 -6.84 -18.59 7.51
CA ASN A 16 -8.04 -17.88 7.95
C ASN A 16 -7.81 -16.40 8.32
N ASN A 17 -6.68 -15.78 7.91
CA ASN A 17 -6.51 -14.33 8.08
C ASN A 17 -7.39 -13.59 7.04
N PRO A 18 -8.47 -12.91 7.46
CA PRO A 18 -9.39 -12.22 6.55
C PRO A 18 -8.71 -11.10 5.75
N PHE A 19 -7.53 -10.63 6.17
CA PHE A 19 -6.75 -9.59 5.50
C PHE A 19 -5.78 -10.11 4.43
N LYS A 20 -5.51 -11.43 4.38
CA LYS A 20 -4.64 -12.04 3.38
C LYS A 20 -5.05 -11.77 1.93
N PRO A 21 -6.34 -11.91 1.54
CA PRO A 21 -6.76 -11.59 0.17
C PRO A 21 -6.57 -10.11 -0.17
N ILE A 22 -6.83 -9.20 0.78
CA ILE A 22 -6.66 -7.76 0.60
C ILE A 22 -5.19 -7.40 0.38
N PHE A 23 -4.30 -7.96 1.20
CA PHE A 23 -2.85 -7.77 1.04
C PHE A 23 -2.34 -8.26 -0.32
N LEU A 24 -2.77 -9.45 -0.75
CA LEU A 24 -2.40 -10.00 -2.05
C LEU A 24 -2.95 -9.14 -3.20
N HIS A 25 -4.16 -8.62 -3.06
CA HIS A 25 -4.78 -7.75 -4.06
C HIS A 25 -4.03 -6.42 -4.16
N PHE A 26 -3.72 -5.78 -3.03
CA PHE A 26 -2.93 -4.55 -2.98
C PHE A 26 -1.57 -4.72 -3.66
N LYS A 27 -0.86 -5.82 -3.37
CA LYS A 27 0.44 -6.11 -3.98
C LYS A 27 0.38 -6.20 -5.51
N ARG A 28 -0.70 -6.76 -6.07
CA ARG A 28 -0.92 -6.82 -7.53
C ARG A 28 -1.21 -5.43 -8.12
N LEU A 29 -1.86 -4.55 -7.36
CA LEU A 29 -2.25 -3.23 -7.81
C LEU A 29 -1.18 -2.16 -7.65
N LYS A 30 -0.11 -2.38 -6.86
CA LYS A 30 0.94 -1.36 -6.67
C LYS A 30 1.49 -0.79 -7.98
N VAL A 31 1.67 -1.63 -8.99
CA VAL A 31 2.15 -1.20 -10.33
C VAL A 31 1.08 -0.37 -11.05
N SER A 32 -0.19 -0.77 -10.95
CA SER A 32 -1.30 0.00 -11.52
C SER A 32 -1.46 1.35 -10.83
N ILE A 33 -1.41 1.38 -9.50
CA ILE A 33 -1.50 2.61 -8.69
C ILE A 33 -0.33 3.52 -9.03
N SER A 34 0.90 3.00 -9.09
CA SER A 34 2.07 3.82 -9.43
C SER A 34 2.02 4.41 -10.84
N THR A 35 1.33 3.75 -11.76
CA THR A 35 1.11 4.24 -13.12
C THR A 35 -0.03 5.26 -13.19
N ALA A 36 -1.05 5.14 -12.33
CA ALA A 36 -2.17 6.08 -12.23
C ALA A 36 -1.75 7.44 -11.64
N ILE A 37 -0.79 7.46 -10.72
CA ILE A 37 -0.26 8.70 -10.13
C ILE A 37 0.66 9.42 -11.12
N LYS A 38 0.12 10.46 -11.78
CA LYS A 38 0.81 11.24 -12.82
C LYS A 38 1.56 12.47 -12.30
N LYS A 39 1.35 12.85 -11.04
CA LYS A 39 1.99 13.99 -10.37
C LYS A 39 2.33 13.65 -8.92
N PRO A 40 3.47 14.12 -8.38
CA PRO A 40 3.85 13.86 -6.99
C PRO A 40 2.90 14.54 -5.99
N PHE A 41 2.46 15.77 -6.29
CA PHE A 41 1.41 16.45 -5.54
C PHE A 41 0.02 16.13 -6.11
N PRO A 42 -1.00 15.85 -5.28
CA PRO A 42 -0.99 15.85 -3.81
C PRO A 42 -0.58 14.53 -3.12
N PHE A 43 -0.17 13.51 -3.87
CA PHE A 43 0.06 12.16 -3.35
C PHE A 43 1.08 12.09 -2.21
N LEU A 44 2.28 12.67 -2.35
CA LEU A 44 3.31 12.57 -1.32
C LEU A 44 2.93 13.33 -0.04
N GLU A 45 2.32 14.51 -0.20
CA GLU A 45 1.80 15.32 0.91
C GLU A 45 0.69 14.59 1.63
N PHE A 46 -0.21 13.95 0.88
CA PHE A 46 -1.26 13.11 1.44
C PHE A 46 -0.68 11.98 2.31
N LEU A 47 0.35 11.27 1.83
CA LEU A 47 0.97 10.21 2.61
C LEU A 47 1.62 10.74 3.89
N ARG A 48 2.29 11.89 3.82
CA ARG A 48 2.95 12.51 4.98
C ARG A 48 1.92 13.02 6.00
N ASP A 49 0.91 13.74 5.54
CA ASP A 49 -0.07 14.42 6.40
C ASP A 49 -1.00 13.42 7.10
N ASN A 50 -1.17 12.22 6.52
CA ASN A 50 -1.87 11.09 7.16
C ASN A 50 -0.92 10.14 7.93
N GLU A 51 0.33 10.56 8.19
CA GLU A 51 1.33 9.80 8.94
C GLU A 51 1.64 8.39 8.36
N LEU A 52 1.35 8.18 7.07
CA LEU A 52 1.63 6.92 6.36
C LEU A 52 3.11 6.77 6.02
N ILE A 53 3.81 7.90 5.87
CA ILE A 53 5.27 7.97 5.71
C ILE A 53 5.85 9.00 6.69
N THR A 54 7.10 8.81 7.06
CA THR A 54 7.82 9.79 7.91
C THR A 54 8.24 11.03 7.11
N ASN A 55 8.46 12.17 7.78
CA ASN A 55 9.01 13.37 7.12
C ASN A 55 10.31 13.08 6.37
N LYS A 56 11.21 12.27 6.96
CA LYS A 56 12.45 11.87 6.30
C LYS A 56 12.19 11.12 4.99
N MET A 57 11.25 10.17 4.98
CA MET A 57 10.88 9.44 3.76
C MET A 57 10.24 10.37 2.73
N TYR A 58 9.43 11.33 3.17
CA TYR A 58 8.85 12.33 2.29
C TYR A 58 9.94 13.14 1.58
N ASP A 59 10.94 13.64 2.31
CA ASP A 59 12.07 14.38 1.75
C ASP A 59 12.84 13.51 0.74
N ASP A 60 13.14 12.25 1.10
CA ASP A 60 13.83 11.29 0.22
C ASP A 60 13.04 11.01 -1.08
N LEU A 61 11.70 10.94 -1.00
CA LEU A 61 10.81 10.72 -2.15
C LEU A 61 10.71 11.99 -3.03
N GLN A 62 10.65 13.18 -2.42
CA GLN A 62 10.69 14.45 -3.17
C GLN A 62 12.01 14.62 -3.91
N ASP A 63 13.13 14.39 -3.24
CA ASP A 63 14.47 14.42 -3.86
C ASP A 63 14.56 13.41 -5.01
N SER A 64 13.95 12.23 -4.87
CA SER A 64 13.89 11.25 -5.96
C SER A 64 13.13 11.79 -7.18
N CYS A 65 12.06 12.56 -6.98
CA CYS A 65 11.31 13.18 -8.08
C CYS A 65 12.13 14.23 -8.83
N THR A 66 13.07 14.91 -8.17
CA THR A 66 13.94 15.92 -8.81
C THR A 66 15.15 15.29 -9.50
N ASN A 67 15.59 14.11 -9.07
CA ASN A 67 16.80 13.43 -9.56
C ASN A 67 16.59 12.52 -10.79
N LEU A 68 15.63 12.85 -11.67
CA LEU A 68 15.29 12.07 -12.88
C LEU A 68 14.83 10.63 -12.62
N VAL A 69 14.50 10.26 -11.38
CA VAL A 69 13.88 8.98 -11.10
C VAL A 69 12.45 9.02 -11.66
N PRO A 70 12.02 8.02 -12.45
CA PRO A 70 10.65 7.97 -12.96
C PRO A 70 9.66 8.06 -11.80
N LEU A 71 8.67 8.94 -11.90
CA LEU A 71 7.66 9.15 -10.86
C LEU A 71 7.00 7.84 -10.42
N GLN A 72 6.72 6.93 -11.36
CA GLN A 72 6.11 5.63 -11.04
C GLN A 72 6.99 4.80 -10.09
N LYS A 73 8.32 4.89 -10.21
CA LYS A 73 9.23 4.21 -9.27
C LYS A 73 9.22 4.86 -7.89
N VAL A 74 9.11 6.18 -7.83
CA VAL A 74 8.99 6.92 -6.56
C VAL A 74 7.68 6.53 -5.86
N VAL A 75 6.56 6.57 -6.59
CA VAL A 75 5.25 6.19 -6.08
C VAL A 75 5.24 4.72 -5.66
N TYR A 76 5.83 3.83 -6.44
CA TYR A 76 5.92 2.41 -6.08
C TYR A 76 6.67 2.19 -4.76
N ARG A 77 7.79 2.90 -4.53
CA ARG A 77 8.52 2.86 -3.25
C ARG A 77 7.68 3.38 -2.08
N ALA A 78 6.91 4.45 -2.29
CA ALA A 78 5.99 4.94 -1.27
C ALA A 78 4.92 3.88 -0.93
N LEU A 79 4.37 3.19 -1.94
CA LEU A 79 3.41 2.10 -1.75
C LEU A 79 4.02 0.88 -1.04
N GLU A 80 5.33 0.62 -1.16
CA GLU A 80 6.03 -0.40 -0.36
C GLU A 80 6.06 -0.07 1.12
N GLU A 81 6.10 1.22 1.49
CA GLU A 81 5.99 1.62 2.90
C GLU A 81 4.56 1.42 3.42
N LEU A 82 3.56 1.77 2.60
CA LEU A 82 2.15 1.54 2.93
C LEU A 82 1.84 0.05 3.10
N GLU A 83 2.44 -0.82 2.27
CA GLU A 83 2.26 -2.28 2.36
C GLU A 83 2.61 -2.83 3.74
N LYS A 84 3.60 -2.27 4.43
CA LYS A 84 4.04 -2.73 5.76
C LYS A 84 3.00 -2.48 6.85
N ARG A 85 2.10 -1.51 6.63
CA ARG A 85 1.06 -1.09 7.58
C ARG A 85 -0.33 -1.18 6.95
N LEU A 86 -0.48 -2.01 5.92
CA LEU A 86 -1.69 -2.06 5.13
C LEU A 86 -2.87 -2.52 5.99
N ASP A 87 -3.84 -1.64 6.12
CA ASP A 87 -5.14 -1.91 6.74
C ASP A 87 -6.27 -1.23 5.93
N MET A 88 -7.50 -1.39 6.39
CA MET A 88 -8.66 -0.79 5.74
C MET A 88 -8.66 0.74 5.79
N VAL A 89 -8.03 1.35 6.80
CA VAL A 89 -7.93 2.81 6.93
C VAL A 89 -6.98 3.33 5.87
N VAL A 90 -5.81 2.70 5.70
CA VAL A 90 -4.83 3.04 4.65
C VAL A 90 -5.45 2.93 3.26
N LEU A 91 -6.22 1.86 3.01
CA LEU A 91 -6.92 1.70 1.73
C LEU A 91 -8.01 2.76 1.51
N GLY A 92 -8.84 3.03 2.53
CA GLY A 92 -9.87 4.07 2.45
C GLY A 92 -9.28 5.47 2.22
N LEU A 93 -8.13 5.75 2.83
CA LEU A 93 -7.36 6.96 2.62
C LEU A 93 -6.80 7.03 1.19
N LEU A 94 -6.14 5.97 0.73
CA LEU A 94 -5.55 5.91 -0.61
C LEU A 94 -6.60 6.07 -1.72
N PHE A 95 -7.80 5.55 -1.52
CA PHE A 95 -8.92 5.64 -2.45
C PHE A 95 -9.97 6.68 -2.02
N SER A 96 -9.57 7.68 -1.23
CA SER A 96 -10.46 8.79 -0.81
C SER A 96 -10.93 9.62 -2.00
N ASP A 97 -12.07 10.30 -1.83
CA ASP A 97 -12.64 11.19 -2.86
C ASP A 97 -11.65 12.28 -3.27
N GLU A 98 -10.89 12.82 -2.33
CA GLU A 98 -9.83 13.80 -2.60
C GLU A 98 -8.76 13.20 -3.52
N ASN A 99 -8.30 11.99 -3.22
CA ASN A 99 -7.24 11.34 -4.00
C ASN A 99 -7.76 10.90 -5.37
N MET A 100 -9.01 10.44 -5.48
CA MET A 100 -9.64 10.11 -6.77
C MET A 100 -9.90 11.33 -7.64
N LYS A 101 -10.23 12.49 -7.06
CA LYS A 101 -10.33 13.76 -7.81
C LYS A 101 -8.98 14.18 -8.38
N ALA A 102 -7.91 14.01 -7.62
CA ALA A 102 -6.56 14.30 -8.07
C ALA A 102 -6.05 13.27 -9.10
N TYR A 103 -6.46 12.00 -8.94
CA TYR A 103 -6.01 10.85 -9.72
C TYR A 103 -7.19 9.96 -10.13
N PRO A 104 -7.96 10.36 -11.16
CA PRO A 104 -9.18 9.65 -11.56
C PRO A 104 -8.93 8.22 -12.03
N ASP A 105 -7.72 7.92 -12.51
CA ASP A 105 -7.31 6.56 -12.91
C ASP A 105 -7.32 5.57 -11.71
N LEU A 106 -7.31 6.07 -10.46
CA LEU A 106 -7.48 5.24 -9.26
C LEU A 106 -8.88 4.62 -9.14
N GLU A 107 -9.91 5.24 -9.72
CA GLU A 107 -11.28 4.73 -9.66
C GLU A 107 -11.40 3.36 -10.35
N LEU A 108 -10.73 3.21 -11.50
CA LEU A 108 -10.66 1.95 -12.24
C LEU A 108 -9.97 0.84 -11.43
N ILE A 109 -8.98 1.23 -10.63
CA ILE A 109 -8.24 0.33 -9.74
C ILE A 109 -9.11 -0.04 -8.54
N LEU A 110 -9.85 0.89 -7.95
CA LEU A 110 -10.78 0.55 -6.87
C LEU A 110 -11.86 -0.43 -7.34
N LYS A 111 -12.40 -0.23 -8.55
CA LYS A 111 -13.39 -1.14 -9.15
C LYS A 111 -12.87 -2.57 -9.30
N SER A 112 -11.55 -2.79 -9.40
CA SER A 112 -10.99 -4.15 -9.43
C SER A 112 -11.11 -4.89 -8.10
N PHE A 113 -11.30 -4.19 -6.98
CA PHE A 113 -11.54 -4.82 -5.67
C PHE A 113 -12.95 -5.42 -5.57
N GLY A 114 -13.94 -4.87 -6.29
CA GLY A 114 -15.34 -5.33 -6.24
C GLY A 114 -15.68 -6.44 -7.24
N ASN A 115 -14.81 -6.72 -8.20
CA ASN A 115 -15.00 -7.74 -9.24
C ASN A 115 -14.23 -9.05 -8.94
N GLY A 116 -13.92 -9.32 -7.67
CA GLY A 116 -13.19 -10.51 -7.20
C GLY A 116 -14.08 -11.52 -6.48
#